data_AF-A0A836C8U4-F1
#
_entry.id   AF-A0A836C8U4-F1
#
_cell.length_a   1.000
_cell.length_b   1.000
_cell.length_c   1.000
_cell.angle_alpha   90.00
_cell.angle_beta   90.00
_cell.angle_gamma   90.00
#
_symmetry.space_group_name_H-M   'P 1'
#
loop_
_entity.id
_entity.type
_entity.pdbx_description
1 polymer ?
#
loop_
_entity_poly.entity_id
_entity_poly.type
_entity_poly.pdbx_seq_one_letter_code
_entity_poly.pdbx_strand_id
1 'polypeptide(L)'
;MVKSGGALVCLVKPQFEAERADIMAGGVVIDTAVHEEICQRAQQWLEAQAGWQWRGTVESPIRGLDSGNIEFLMYGRKLGPGDTPPQPDSL
;
A
#
# COMPACT_ATOMS: atom_id res chain seq x y z
N MET A 1 12.22 -11.62 -10.50
CA MET A 1 11.07 -11.90 -9.61
C MET A 1 11.54 -12.14 -8.19
N VAL A 2 10.72 -11.81 -7.18
CA VAL A 2 11.02 -12.03 -5.76
C VAL A 2 10.96 -13.53 -5.42
N LYS A 3 11.97 -14.02 -4.69
CA LYS A 3 12.06 -15.42 -4.23
C LYS A 3 11.04 -15.69 -3.11
N SER A 4 10.63 -16.95 -2.97
CA SER A 4 9.78 -17.38 -1.84
C SER A 4 10.44 -17.04 -0.50
N GLY A 5 9.66 -16.60 0.48
CA GLY A 5 10.13 -16.06 1.76
C GLY A 5 10.62 -14.61 1.71
N GLY A 6 10.71 -14.00 0.52
CA GLY A 6 11.15 -12.62 0.31
C GLY A 6 10.10 -11.57 0.70
N ALA A 7 10.53 -10.31 0.69
CA ALA A 7 9.73 -9.15 1.06
C ALA A 7 9.53 -8.18 -0.12
N LEU A 8 8.44 -7.43 -0.06
CA LEU A 8 8.16 -6.25 -0.88
C LEU A 8 7.91 -5.08 0.07
N VAL A 9 8.55 -3.95 -0.19
CA VAL A 9 8.15 -2.64 0.34
C VAL A 9 7.84 -1.77 -0.87
N CYS A 10 6.61 -1.25 -0.91
CA CYS A 10 6.13 -0.41 -2.00
C CYS A 10 5.75 0.97 -1.47
N LEU A 11 6.08 2.01 -2.22
CA LEU A 11 5.65 3.38 -1.95
C LEU A 11 4.37 3.65 -2.72
N VAL A 12 3.28 3.87 -1.99
CA VAL A 12 1.96 4.21 -2.53
C VAL A 12 1.81 5.73 -2.51
N LYS A 13 1.49 6.30 -3.68
CA LYS A 13 1.45 7.75 -3.91
C LYS A 13 0.05 8.17 -4.35
N PRO A 14 -0.80 8.66 -3.42
CA PRO A 14 -2.20 8.96 -3.73
C PRO A 14 -2.41 9.85 -4.95
N GLN A 15 -1.57 10.86 -5.17
CA GLN A 15 -1.68 11.80 -6.29
C GLN A 15 -1.55 11.19 -7.69
N PHE A 16 -1.03 9.96 -7.79
CA PHE A 16 -0.95 9.22 -9.07
C PHE A 16 -2.02 8.13 -9.20
N GLU A 17 -2.69 7.78 -8.11
CA GLU A 17 -3.66 6.68 -8.01
C GLU A 17 -5.11 7.17 -7.84
N ALA A 18 -5.27 8.41 -7.38
CA ALA A 18 -6.54 9.09 -7.16
C ALA A 18 -7.19 9.52 -8.48
N GLU A 19 -8.51 9.63 -8.46
CA GLU A 19 -9.26 10.19 -9.59
C GLU A 19 -9.04 11.69 -9.68
N ARG A 20 -9.23 12.25 -10.89
CA ARG A 20 -9.01 13.69 -11.14
C ARG A 20 -9.85 14.60 -10.23
N ALA A 21 -11.02 14.14 -9.81
CA ALA A 21 -11.93 14.89 -8.93
C ALA A 21 -11.39 15.04 -7.51
N ASP A 22 -10.52 14.13 -7.07
CA ASP A 22 -9.98 14.07 -5.71
C ASP A 22 -8.64 14.82 -5.57
N ILE A 23 -8.14 15.37 -6.66
CA ILE A 23 -6.88 16.11 -6.72
C ILE A 23 -7.16 17.61 -6.64
N MET A 24 -6.64 18.26 -5.60
CA MET A 24 -6.77 19.69 -5.40
C MET A 24 -5.76 20.50 -6.22
N ALA A 25 -5.94 21.82 -6.25
CA ALA A 25 -4.98 22.74 -6.86
C ALA A 25 -3.56 22.48 -6.30
N GLY A 26 -2.57 22.37 -7.19
CA GLY A 26 -1.20 21.99 -6.83
C GLY A 26 -0.93 20.48 -6.83
N GLY A 27 -1.91 19.64 -7.17
CA GLY A 27 -1.70 18.19 -7.29
C GLY A 27 -1.69 17.45 -5.95
N VAL A 28 -2.39 17.99 -4.94
CA VAL A 28 -2.43 17.44 -3.58
C VAL A 28 -3.72 16.66 -3.35
N VAL A 29 -3.60 15.48 -2.76
CA VAL A 29 -4.71 14.70 -2.22
C VAL A 29 -4.68 14.84 -0.71
N ILE A 30 -5.70 15.48 -0.12
CA ILE A 30 -5.78 15.70 1.34
C ILE A 30 -6.87 14.86 2.02
N ASP A 31 -7.81 14.32 1.25
CA ASP A 31 -8.91 13.55 1.79
C ASP A 31 -8.40 12.19 2.27
N THR A 32 -8.53 11.95 3.58
CA THR A 32 -8.11 10.72 4.22
C THR A 32 -8.90 9.51 3.70
N ALA A 33 -10.17 9.68 3.32
CA ALA A 33 -10.95 8.59 2.75
C ALA A 33 -10.37 8.13 1.40
N VAL A 34 -9.89 9.06 0.58
CA VAL A 34 -9.21 8.76 -0.69
C VAL A 34 -7.87 8.05 -0.42
N HIS A 35 -7.12 8.47 0.60
CA HIS A 35 -5.90 7.78 1.01
C HIS A 35 -6.16 6.33 1.43
N GLU A 36 -7.18 6.11 2.27
CA GLU A 36 -7.59 4.79 2.75
C GLU A 36 -8.01 3.88 1.59
N GLU A 37 -8.84 4.39 0.67
CA GLU A 37 -9.27 3.64 -0.51
C GLU A 37 -8.09 3.19 -1.37
N ILE A 38 -7.15 4.10 -1.65
CA ILE A 38 -5.97 3.81 -2.47
C ILE A 38 -5.07 2.77 -1.77
N CYS A 39 -4.88 2.89 -0.45
CA CYS A 39 -4.13 1.90 0.32
C CYS A 39 -4.81 0.53 0.31
N GLN A 40 -6.14 0.50 0.42
CA GLN A 40 -6.93 -0.72 0.37
C GLN A 40 -6.85 -1.38 -1.02
N ARG A 41 -6.90 -0.60 -2.10
CA ARG A 41 -6.69 -1.08 -3.47
C ARG A 41 -5.29 -1.69 -3.64
N ALA A 42 -4.24 -1.04 -3.12
CA ALA A 42 -2.88 -1.56 -3.18
C ALA A 42 -2.72 -2.87 -2.40
N GLN A 43 -3.35 -2.98 -1.21
CA GLN A 43 -3.42 -4.21 -0.44
C GLN A 43 -4.11 -5.33 -1.25
N GLN A 44 -5.32 -5.07 -1.76
CA GLN A 44 -6.10 -6.05 -2.53
C GLN A 44 -5.33 -6.54 -3.76
N TRP A 45 -4.66 -5.63 -4.47
CA TRP A 45 -3.80 -5.98 -5.60
C TRP A 45 -2.69 -6.96 -5.20
N LEU A 46 -2.03 -6.71 -4.05
CA LEU A 46 -0.97 -7.57 -3.54
C LEU A 46 -1.51 -8.94 -3.14
N GLU A 47 -2.62 -8.98 -2.40
CA GLU A 47 -3.24 -10.22 -1.91
C GLU A 47 -3.84 -11.07 -3.05
N ALA A 48 -4.21 -10.44 -4.18
CA ALA A 48 -4.59 -11.16 -5.40
C ALA A 48 -3.41 -11.88 -6.07
N GLN A 49 -2.16 -11.55 -5.73
CA GLN A 49 -0.99 -12.23 -6.28
C GLN A 49 -0.73 -13.54 -5.54
N ALA A 50 -0.60 -14.64 -6.28
CA ALA A 50 -0.39 -15.97 -5.70
C ALA A 50 0.84 -16.01 -4.77
N GLY A 51 0.60 -16.43 -3.53
CA GLY A 51 1.63 -16.59 -2.50
C GLY A 51 2.11 -15.28 -1.89
N TRP A 52 1.43 -14.16 -2.11
CA TRP A 52 1.72 -12.91 -1.40
C TRP A 52 0.76 -12.70 -0.24
N GLN A 53 1.27 -12.04 0.80
CA GLN A 53 0.50 -11.62 1.94
C GLN A 53 0.83 -10.18 2.28
N TRP A 54 -0.22 -9.38 2.43
CA TRP A 54 -0.09 -8.08 3.05
C TRP A 54 0.27 -8.23 4.55
N ARG A 55 1.02 -7.27 5.05
CA ARG A 55 1.50 -7.26 6.44
C ARG A 55 1.30 -5.93 7.15
N GLY A 56 1.01 -4.86 6.42
CA GLY A 56 0.80 -3.55 7.00
C GLY A 56 1.04 -2.44 6.00
N THR A 57 0.45 -1.29 6.29
CA THR A 57 0.68 -0.04 5.58
C THR A 57 0.88 1.05 6.64
N VAL A 58 1.84 1.93 6.43
CA VAL A 58 2.13 3.07 7.31
C VAL A 58 2.33 4.34 6.49
N GLU A 59 2.13 5.51 7.10
CA GLU A 59 2.53 6.77 6.47
C GLU A 59 4.06 6.80 6.27
N SER A 60 4.50 7.29 5.11
CA SER A 60 5.90 7.55 4.82
C SER A 60 6.40 8.69 5.72
N PRO A 61 7.60 8.56 6.34
CA PRO A 61 8.18 9.64 7.13
C PRO A 61 8.56 10.87 6.28
N ILE A 62 8.60 10.71 4.96
CA ILE A 62 8.93 11.76 4.00
C ILE A 62 7.69 12.00 3.11
N ARG A 63 7.26 13.26 3.07
CA ARG A 63 6.20 13.70 2.15
C ARG A 63 6.73 13.89 0.74
N GLY A 64 5.85 13.78 -0.26
CA GLY A 64 6.20 14.00 -1.67
C GLY A 64 6.78 15.41 -1.89
N LEU A 65 7.93 15.49 -2.56
CA LEU A 65 8.73 16.73 -2.67
C LEU A 65 8.01 17.87 -3.39
N ASP A 66 7.19 17.56 -4.40
CA ASP A 66 6.59 18.58 -5.28
C ASP A 66 5.44 19.31 -4.57
N SER A 67 4.46 18.55 -4.09
CA SER A 67 3.19 19.10 -3.60
C SER A 67 2.97 18.84 -2.10
N GLY A 68 3.88 18.15 -1.42
CA GLY A 68 3.74 17.81 0.00
C GLY A 68 2.71 16.71 0.29
N ASN A 69 2.40 15.86 -0.70
CA ASN A 69 1.46 14.75 -0.53
C ASN A 69 1.92 13.81 0.59
N ILE A 70 0.94 13.34 1.37
CA ILE A 70 1.12 12.20 2.24
C ILE A 70 1.28 10.97 1.33
N GLU A 71 2.35 10.22 1.54
CA GLU A 71 2.63 8.97 0.82
C GLU A 71 2.67 7.82 1.84
N PHE A 72 2.51 6.58 1.39
CA PHE A 72 2.41 5.42 2.29
C PHE A 72 3.41 4.33 1.91
N LEU A 73 3.96 3.65 2.91
CA LEU A 73 4.78 2.47 2.74
C LEU A 73 3.94 1.22 3.02
N MET A 74 3.71 0.41 2.00
CA MET A 74 3.04 -0.88 2.10
C MET A 74 4.08 -2.00 2.17
N TYR A 75 3.92 -2.90 3.15
CA TYR A 75 4.77 -4.07 3.34
C TYR A 75 4.02 -5.36 2.99
N GLY A 76 4.68 -6.21 2.21
CA GLY A 76 4.20 -7.52 1.82
C GLY A 76 5.28 -8.59 1.97
N ARG A 77 4.86 -9.82 2.24
CA ARG A 77 5.74 -11.00 2.24
C ARG A 77 5.27 -12.02 1.24
N LYS A 78 6.21 -12.58 0.47
CA LYS A 78 5.95 -13.75 -0.36
C LYS A 78 6.15 -15.00 0.48
N LEU A 79 5.11 -15.83 0.58
CA LEU A 79 5.14 -17.08 1.32
C LEU A 79 6.29 -17.98 0.85
N GLY A 80 7.09 -18.39 1.82
CA GLY A 80 8.11 -19.42 1.70
C GLY A 80 7.58 -20.81 2.04
N PRO A 81 8.34 -21.86 1.70
CA PRO A 81 8.08 -23.19 2.24
C PRO A 81 8.08 -23.14 3.78
N GLY A 82 7.00 -23.63 4.41
CA GLY A 82 6.84 -23.63 5.87
C GLY A 82 6.27 -22.35 6.47
N ASP A 83 6.03 -21.30 5.68
CA ASP A 83 5.26 -20.15 6.15
C ASP A 83 3.80 -20.55 6.31
N THR A 84 3.30 -20.48 7.54
CA THR A 84 1.86 -20.64 7.82
C THR A 84 1.19 -19.30 7.55
N PRO A 85 0.10 -19.26 6.75
CA PRO A 85 -0.70 -18.05 6.65
C PRO A 85 -1.13 -17.58 8.05
N PRO A 86 -1.10 -16.26 8.35
CA PRO A 86 -1.67 -15.77 9.59
C PRO A 86 -3.13 -16.21 9.63
N GLN A 87 -3.55 -16.79 10.76
CA GLN A 87 -4.97 -17.05 10.98
C GLN A 87 -5.67 -15.69 11.08
N PRO A 88 -6.85 -15.52 10.45
CA PRO A 88 -7.64 -14.31 10.67
C PRO A 88 -7.87 -14.15 12.18
N ASP A 89 -7.67 -12.93 12.70
CA ASP A 89 -7.93 -12.63 14.10
C ASP A 89 -9.35 -13.10 14.43
N SER A 90 -9.44 -14.03 15.38
CA SER A 90 -10.73 -14.58 15.81
C SER A 90 -11.50 -13.45 16.51
N LEU A 91 -12.64 -13.06 15.93
CA LEU A 91 -13.60 -12.14 16.53
C LEU A 91 -14.19 -12.70 17.83
#